data_AF-A0A1V5IMA7-F1
#
_entry.id   AF-A0A1V5IMA7-F1
#
_cell.length_a   1.000
_cell.length_b   1.000
_cell.length_c   1.000
_cell.angle_alpha   90.00
_cell.angle_beta   90.00
_cell.angle_gamma   90.00
#
_symmetry.space_group_name_H-M   'P 1'
#
loop_
_entity.id
_entity.type
_entity.pdbx_description
1 polymer ?
#
loop_
_entity_poly.entity_id
_entity_poly.type
_entity_poly.pdbx_seq_one_letter_code
_entity_poly.pdbx_strand_id
1 'polypeptide(L)'
;MDSLVNNETIVLLSNEVQYFEELETAAKIRKYIKQKNVSQLPESIQDIIRKRQAQARTLEESAKTQIDKAIVGSTFFIAGEKVEIKYGDAKSKLDEALKQLIESVYSKLNLVNTFCESDADILTILNGEPQQSGFAGMGSNNEFALNEVSQWLEERHMSHVPVSMGDVQRRYQAIPYGWREIDIAALVARLIVAQKIEIRYGGAIVGKDDKNLVRYLRMKSEVDKASVSRRIAPSEEDMRKAVKFLRNWLGQMSIAEDEDGLLTFVKDTLNDKKNRYEALIAEYNHDRYPQKDVVIRARDLMVDILSQKNDNVALLKRLLAKQDDLLDVTEDMEEIETFFKSQKGIFDAARKLQVNLQNERDYFVTDPETGNKISEINAILGMQKPYGRIKDLSELMQGVKNAYGVLLEQKKEEVRGIITLCMGDVHTLAGVGSKANDEVRKADERFSEYKQKVNDATSLTVLDAMITQLQNYKDQVCKWIESILHEAPPLPGEEKPKKQRIVQVRRYDVFPVKRLTSREEVDSYLESIRKKLYDTLEANDGIQIN
;
A
#
# COMPACT_ATOMS: atom_id res chain seq x y z
N MET A 1 -7.30 63.07 -19.95
CA MET A 1 -6.92 62.19 -18.83
C MET A 1 -7.67 60.86 -18.88
N ASP A 2 -8.96 60.85 -19.26
CA ASP A 2 -9.77 59.62 -19.33
C ASP A 2 -9.22 58.55 -20.31
N SER A 3 -8.63 58.96 -21.43
CA SER A 3 -8.08 58.04 -22.44
C SER A 3 -6.92 57.15 -21.93
N LEU A 4 -6.16 57.61 -20.93
CA LEU A 4 -5.04 56.88 -20.36
C LEU A 4 -5.50 55.79 -19.36
N VAL A 5 -6.64 56.01 -18.69
CA VAL A 5 -7.21 55.08 -17.73
C VAL A 5 -7.99 53.95 -18.43
N ASN A 6 -8.62 54.27 -19.57
CA ASN A 6 -9.51 53.35 -20.28
C ASN A 6 -8.85 52.62 -21.48
N ASN A 7 -7.56 52.86 -21.76
CA ASN A 7 -6.86 52.29 -22.92
C ASN A 7 -7.64 52.51 -24.23
N GLU A 8 -8.04 53.75 -24.49
CA GLU A 8 -8.89 54.11 -25.63
C GLU A 8 -8.21 55.10 -26.57
N THR A 9 -8.59 55.00 -27.85
CA THR A 9 -8.25 55.99 -28.87
C THR A 9 -9.41 56.97 -29.01
N ILE A 10 -9.16 58.26 -28.77
CA ILE A 10 -10.13 59.33 -28.95
C ILE A 10 -9.80 60.09 -30.24
N VAL A 11 -10.78 60.19 -31.13
CA VAL A 11 -10.68 60.94 -32.38
C VAL A 11 -11.45 62.25 -32.23
N LEU A 12 -10.72 63.36 -32.10
CA LEU A 12 -11.33 64.69 -32.05
C LEU A 12 -11.55 65.18 -33.49
N LEU A 13 -12.78 65.03 -33.97
CA LEU A 13 -13.19 65.46 -35.31
C LEU A 13 -13.01 66.97 -35.50
N SER A 14 -12.62 67.38 -36.70
CA SER A 14 -12.49 68.79 -37.05
C SER A 14 -13.85 69.51 -37.01
N ASN A 15 -13.88 70.71 -36.41
CA ASN A 15 -15.06 71.57 -36.35
C ASN A 15 -15.38 72.25 -37.69
N GLU A 16 -14.56 72.06 -38.72
CA GLU A 16 -14.70 72.72 -40.02
C GLU A 16 -15.81 72.11 -40.90
N VAL A 17 -16.49 71.06 -40.44
CA VAL A 17 -17.42 70.28 -41.26
C VAL A 17 -18.82 70.20 -40.64
N GLN A 18 -19.85 70.59 -41.38
CA GLN A 18 -21.26 70.67 -40.93
C GLN A 18 -22.06 69.36 -41.15
N TYR A 19 -21.48 68.20 -40.81
CA TYR A 19 -22.15 66.91 -41.02
C TYR A 19 -23.37 66.69 -40.09
N PHE A 20 -23.40 67.36 -38.94
CA PHE A 20 -24.43 67.15 -37.91
C PHE A 20 -25.81 67.60 -38.37
N GLU A 21 -25.92 68.77 -39.00
CA GLU A 21 -27.21 69.30 -39.49
C GLU A 21 -27.80 68.45 -40.61
N GLU A 22 -26.94 67.92 -41.49
CA GLU A 22 -27.35 67.00 -42.56
C GLU A 22 -27.90 65.69 -42.00
N LEU A 23 -27.21 65.11 -41.01
CA LEU A 23 -27.68 63.90 -40.32
C LEU A 23 -28.98 64.14 -39.53
N GLU A 24 -29.08 65.27 -38.83
CA GLU A 24 -30.28 65.63 -38.08
C GLU A 24 -31.48 65.78 -39.02
N THR A 25 -31.28 66.43 -40.17
CA THR A 25 -32.31 66.63 -41.19
C THR A 25 -32.73 65.30 -41.82
N ALA A 26 -31.78 64.43 -42.17
CA ALA A 26 -32.07 63.09 -42.67
C ALA A 26 -32.84 62.26 -41.63
N ALA A 27 -32.46 62.33 -40.35
CA ALA A 27 -33.14 61.64 -39.25
C ALA A 27 -34.58 62.16 -39.04
N LYS A 28 -34.80 63.48 -39.13
CA LYS A 28 -36.15 64.08 -39.08
C LYS A 28 -37.03 63.56 -40.22
N ILE A 29 -36.50 63.49 -41.44
CA ILE A 29 -37.22 62.94 -42.60
C ILE A 29 -37.57 61.46 -42.37
N ARG A 30 -36.61 60.63 -41.95
CA ARG A 30 -36.85 59.20 -41.67
C ARG A 30 -37.87 58.99 -40.56
N LYS A 31 -37.80 59.77 -39.49
CA LYS A 31 -38.76 59.74 -38.37
C LYS A 31 -40.17 60.06 -38.85
N TYR A 32 -40.32 61.10 -39.68
CA TYR A 32 -41.61 61.47 -40.25
C TYR A 32 -42.20 60.36 -41.12
N ILE A 33 -41.39 59.76 -42.01
CA ILE A 33 -41.83 58.66 -42.88
C ILE A 33 -42.27 57.44 -42.06
N LYS A 34 -41.50 57.07 -41.02
CA LYS A 34 -41.79 55.91 -40.16
C LYS A 34 -43.13 56.03 -39.41
N GLN A 35 -43.61 57.25 -39.16
CA GLN A 35 -44.85 57.53 -38.45
C GLN A 35 -46.09 57.57 -39.35
N LYS A 36 -45.94 57.45 -40.67
CA LYS A 36 -47.05 57.56 -41.64
C LYS A 36 -47.25 56.25 -42.40
N ASN A 37 -48.50 55.87 -42.63
CA ASN A 37 -48.82 54.73 -43.48
C ASN A 37 -48.81 55.15 -44.96
N VAL A 38 -47.62 55.14 -45.57
CA VAL A 38 -47.34 55.76 -46.88
C VAL A 38 -48.26 55.23 -47.99
N SER A 39 -48.67 53.96 -47.95
CA SER A 39 -49.52 53.33 -48.99
C SER A 39 -50.96 53.83 -49.02
N GLN A 40 -51.45 54.43 -47.93
CA GLN A 40 -52.83 54.94 -47.82
C GLN A 40 -52.95 56.43 -48.11
N LEU A 41 -51.83 57.10 -48.43
CA LEU A 41 -51.81 58.54 -48.73
C LEU A 41 -52.08 58.80 -50.22
N PRO A 42 -52.63 59.99 -50.58
CA PRO A 42 -52.76 60.42 -51.97
C PRO A 42 -51.44 60.34 -52.74
N GLU A 43 -51.51 60.04 -54.03
CA GLU A 43 -50.34 59.83 -54.92
C GLU A 43 -49.38 61.04 -54.90
N SER A 44 -49.92 62.26 -54.86
CA SER A 44 -49.13 63.50 -54.73
C SER A 44 -48.29 63.55 -53.44
N ILE A 45 -48.81 63.03 -52.33
CA ILE A 45 -48.10 62.97 -51.04
C ILE A 45 -47.09 61.81 -51.04
N GLN A 46 -47.42 60.67 -51.66
CA GLN A 46 -46.48 59.56 -51.83
C GLN A 46 -45.25 59.99 -52.64
N ASP A 47 -45.42 60.77 -53.70
CA ASP A 47 -44.31 61.28 -54.51
C ASP A 47 -43.45 62.30 -53.75
N ILE A 48 -44.06 63.16 -52.93
CA ILE A 48 -43.31 64.04 -52.01
C ILE A 48 -42.48 63.21 -51.02
N ILE A 49 -43.05 62.15 -50.46
CA ILE A 49 -42.34 61.24 -49.55
C ILE A 49 -41.16 60.56 -50.25
N ARG A 50 -41.35 60.04 -51.47
CA ARG A 50 -40.25 59.43 -52.25
C ARG A 50 -39.12 60.43 -52.52
N LYS A 51 -39.46 61.67 -52.90
CA LYS A 51 -38.47 62.75 -53.11
C LYS A 51 -37.71 63.09 -51.82
N ARG A 52 -38.41 63.22 -50.69
CA ARG A 52 -37.78 63.47 -49.38
C ARG A 52 -36.93 62.29 -48.91
N GLN A 53 -37.35 61.06 -49.20
CA GLN A 53 -36.56 59.86 -48.89
C GLN A 53 -35.27 59.80 -49.70
N ALA A 54 -35.32 60.13 -51.00
CA ALA A 54 -34.12 60.27 -51.82
C ALA A 54 -33.22 61.39 -51.29
N GLN A 55 -33.79 62.54 -50.92
CA GLN A 55 -33.05 63.63 -50.28
C GLN A 55 -32.35 63.19 -48.99
N ALA A 56 -33.02 62.42 -48.12
CA ALA A 56 -32.40 61.90 -46.89
C ALA A 56 -31.21 60.97 -47.18
N ARG A 57 -31.29 60.15 -48.24
CA ARG A 57 -30.15 59.32 -48.67
C ARG A 57 -28.97 60.16 -49.14
N THR A 58 -29.23 61.18 -49.98
CA THR A 58 -28.19 62.10 -50.45
C THR A 58 -27.55 62.88 -49.30
N LEU A 59 -28.34 63.31 -48.31
CA LEU A 59 -27.84 63.97 -47.09
C LEU A 59 -26.94 63.03 -46.27
N GLU A 60 -27.29 61.74 -46.16
CA GLU A 60 -26.45 60.76 -45.46
C GLU A 60 -25.15 60.44 -46.22
N GLU A 61 -25.19 60.36 -47.55
CA GLU A 61 -24.00 60.17 -48.38
C GLU A 61 -23.06 61.39 -48.32
N SER A 62 -23.64 62.59 -48.33
CA SER A 62 -22.92 63.84 -48.09
C SER A 62 -22.30 63.85 -46.69
N ALA A 63 -23.08 63.58 -45.65
CA ALA A 63 -22.61 63.54 -44.27
C ALA A 63 -21.50 62.50 -44.06
N LYS A 64 -21.58 61.33 -44.70
CA LYS A 64 -20.51 60.32 -44.67
C LYS A 64 -19.22 60.88 -45.25
N THR A 65 -19.29 61.50 -46.44
CA THR A 65 -18.13 62.11 -47.10
C THR A 65 -17.52 63.22 -46.24
N GLN A 66 -18.37 63.96 -45.54
CA GLN A 66 -17.99 65.01 -44.61
C GLN A 66 -17.31 64.45 -43.34
N ILE A 67 -17.82 63.36 -42.77
CA ILE A 67 -17.19 62.65 -41.64
C ILE A 67 -15.83 62.10 -42.06
N ASP A 68 -15.70 61.52 -43.25
CA ASP A 68 -14.41 61.03 -43.77
C ASP A 68 -13.39 62.17 -43.82
N LYS A 69 -13.78 63.36 -44.30
CA LYS A 69 -12.92 64.56 -44.29
C LYS A 69 -12.60 65.04 -42.87
N ALA A 70 -13.58 65.01 -41.97
CA ALA A 70 -13.40 65.41 -40.57
C ALA A 70 -12.43 64.48 -39.82
N ILE A 71 -12.43 63.18 -40.12
CA ILE A 71 -11.48 62.19 -39.59
C ILE A 71 -10.08 62.44 -40.17
N VAL A 72 -9.96 62.76 -41.46
CA VAL A 72 -8.66 63.06 -42.07
C VAL A 72 -8.02 64.30 -41.43
N GLY A 73 -8.80 65.33 -41.10
CA GLY A 73 -8.34 66.54 -40.40
C GLY A 73 -8.37 66.45 -38.87
N SER A 74 -8.65 65.28 -38.29
CA SER A 74 -8.81 65.12 -36.85
C SER A 74 -7.48 65.10 -36.08
N THR A 75 -7.57 65.37 -34.78
CA THR A 75 -6.48 65.11 -33.83
C THR A 75 -6.75 63.79 -33.11
N PHE A 76 -5.75 62.91 -33.08
CA PHE A 76 -5.84 61.62 -32.40
C PHE A 76 -5.24 61.73 -31.00
N PHE A 77 -5.90 61.11 -30.02
CA PHE A 77 -5.34 60.88 -28.69
C PHE A 77 -5.31 59.38 -28.44
N ILE A 78 -4.14 58.83 -28.15
CA ILE A 78 -3.92 57.39 -28.00
C ILE A 78 -3.33 57.16 -26.60
N ALA A 79 -4.01 56.39 -25.76
CA ALA A 79 -3.60 56.15 -24.37
C ALA A 79 -3.22 57.44 -23.61
N GLY A 80 -3.95 58.54 -23.86
CA GLY A 80 -3.72 59.85 -23.25
C GLY A 80 -2.63 60.73 -23.89
N GLU A 81 -1.90 60.27 -24.90
CA GLU A 81 -0.92 61.06 -25.65
C GLU A 81 -1.53 61.64 -26.94
N LYS A 82 -1.23 62.90 -27.26
CA LYS A 82 -1.66 63.54 -28.52
C LYS A 82 -0.76 63.05 -29.66
N VAL A 83 -1.35 62.39 -30.65
CA VAL A 83 -0.65 61.85 -31.82
C VAL A 83 -1.16 62.50 -33.09
N GLU A 84 -0.24 62.89 -33.98
CA GLU A 84 -0.56 63.41 -35.31
C GLU A 84 -0.26 62.37 -36.39
N ILE A 85 -1.31 61.77 -36.96
CA ILE A 85 -1.20 60.84 -38.09
C ILE A 85 -1.25 61.64 -39.39
N LYS A 86 -0.08 61.81 -40.03
CA LYS A 86 0.12 62.76 -41.14
C LYS A 86 -0.49 62.33 -42.47
N TYR A 87 -0.58 61.03 -42.76
CA TYR A 87 -0.95 60.51 -44.08
C TYR A 87 -2.00 59.39 -43.98
N GLY A 88 -2.75 59.18 -45.08
CA GLY A 88 -3.77 58.12 -45.18
C GLY A 88 -5.20 58.65 -45.32
N ASP A 89 -6.08 57.80 -45.84
CA ASP A 89 -7.53 58.01 -45.80
C ASP A 89 -8.08 57.78 -44.37
N ALA A 90 -9.36 58.10 -44.15
CA ALA A 90 -9.99 57.99 -42.84
C ALA A 90 -9.80 56.60 -42.21
N LYS A 91 -9.93 55.53 -43.01
CA LYS A 91 -9.71 54.15 -42.57
C LYS A 91 -8.26 53.90 -42.16
N SER A 92 -7.29 54.24 -43.01
CA SER A 92 -5.87 54.00 -42.70
C SER A 92 -5.42 54.75 -41.45
N LYS A 93 -5.93 55.98 -41.22
CA LYS A 93 -5.63 56.72 -39.99
C LYS A 93 -6.20 56.05 -38.74
N LEU A 94 -7.43 55.51 -38.82
CA LEU A 94 -8.02 54.74 -37.72
C LEU A 94 -7.24 53.45 -37.47
N ASP A 95 -6.88 52.71 -38.52
CA ASP A 95 -6.11 51.48 -38.42
C ASP A 95 -4.73 51.74 -37.76
N GLU A 96 -4.04 52.81 -38.15
CA GLU A 96 -2.77 53.21 -37.55
C GLU A 96 -2.94 53.66 -36.08
N ALA A 97 -4.00 54.41 -35.76
CA ALA A 97 -4.29 54.81 -34.39
C ALA A 97 -4.59 53.60 -33.49
N LEU A 98 -5.32 52.60 -34.00
CA LEU A 98 -5.58 51.35 -33.31
C LEU A 98 -4.31 50.50 -33.17
N LYS A 99 -3.46 50.47 -34.19
CA LYS A 99 -2.17 49.77 -34.13
C LYS A 99 -1.27 50.34 -33.04
N GLN A 100 -1.13 51.66 -32.97
CA GLN A 100 -0.35 52.31 -31.92
C GLN A 100 -0.96 52.12 -30.53
N LEU A 101 -2.29 52.08 -30.42
CA LEU A 101 -2.95 51.70 -29.17
C LEU A 101 -2.58 50.27 -28.76
N ILE A 102 -2.62 49.31 -29.70
CA ILE A 102 -2.24 47.93 -29.44
C ILE A 102 -0.77 47.84 -29.02
N GLU A 103 0.15 48.54 -29.68
CA GLU A 103 1.58 48.56 -29.33
C GLU A 103 1.83 49.17 -27.94
N SER A 104 1.07 50.20 -27.57
CA SER A 104 1.15 50.85 -26.25
C SER A 104 0.60 49.94 -25.13
N VAL A 105 -0.59 49.37 -25.34
CA VAL A 105 -1.31 48.57 -24.34
C VAL A 105 -0.68 47.17 -24.22
N TYR A 106 -0.30 46.55 -25.33
CA TYR A 106 0.30 45.22 -25.38
C TYR A 106 1.76 45.27 -25.82
N SER A 107 2.58 45.97 -25.03
CA SER A 107 4.01 46.18 -25.32
C SER A 107 4.83 44.89 -25.45
N LYS A 108 4.32 43.75 -24.97
CA LYS A 108 4.96 42.43 -25.05
C LYS A 108 4.28 41.47 -26.04
N LEU A 109 3.36 41.95 -26.87
CA LEU A 109 2.66 41.13 -27.87
C LEU A 109 3.63 40.53 -28.90
N ASN A 110 4.62 41.33 -29.32
CA ASN A 110 5.61 40.99 -30.34
C ASN A 110 6.66 39.94 -29.90
N LEU A 111 6.67 39.52 -28.63
CA LEU A 111 7.53 38.43 -28.16
C LEU A 111 7.18 37.09 -28.82
N VAL A 112 5.93 36.92 -29.23
CA VAL A 112 5.47 35.80 -30.07
C VAL A 112 5.53 36.25 -31.53
N ASN A 113 6.38 35.60 -32.32
CA ASN A 113 6.57 35.88 -33.75
C ASN A 113 6.22 34.69 -34.65
N THR A 114 6.04 33.50 -34.07
CA THR A 114 5.64 32.27 -34.75
C THR A 114 4.34 31.79 -34.14
N PHE A 115 3.32 31.65 -34.99
CA PHE A 115 1.94 31.42 -34.58
C PHE A 115 1.53 29.98 -34.89
N CYS A 116 0.72 29.39 -34.01
CA CYS A 116 0.07 28.10 -34.25
C CYS A 116 -1.40 28.30 -34.62
N GLU A 117 -1.93 27.42 -35.47
CA GLU A 117 -3.30 27.55 -36.03
C GLU A 117 -4.22 26.42 -35.55
N SER A 118 -3.67 25.25 -35.20
CA SER A 118 -4.48 24.11 -34.78
C SER A 118 -3.84 23.23 -33.69
N ASP A 119 -4.66 22.36 -33.09
CA ASP A 119 -4.20 21.32 -32.16
C ASP A 119 -3.18 20.37 -32.79
N ALA A 120 -3.26 20.16 -34.11
CA ALA A 120 -2.31 19.33 -34.83
C ALA A 120 -0.89 19.93 -34.79
N ASP A 121 -0.76 21.25 -34.73
CA ASP A 121 0.54 21.92 -34.64
C ASP A 121 1.19 21.67 -33.28
N ILE A 122 0.40 21.70 -32.21
CA ILE A 122 0.86 21.39 -30.85
C ILE A 122 1.26 19.91 -30.75
N LEU A 123 0.48 19.00 -31.33
CA LEU A 123 0.85 17.59 -31.41
C LEU A 123 2.14 17.38 -32.21
N THR A 124 2.34 18.13 -33.29
CA THR A 124 3.58 18.08 -34.09
C THR A 124 4.78 18.54 -33.27
N ILE A 125 4.62 19.57 -32.44
CA ILE A 125 5.66 20.02 -31.50
C ILE A 125 5.97 18.92 -30.48
N LEU A 126 4.95 18.35 -29.83
CA LEU A 126 5.12 17.34 -28.77
C LEU A 126 5.78 16.04 -29.26
N ASN A 127 5.48 15.64 -30.50
CA ASN A 127 6.04 14.45 -31.14
C ASN A 127 7.36 14.72 -31.86
N GLY A 128 7.76 15.99 -32.01
CA GLY A 128 9.00 16.39 -32.66
C GLY A 128 10.20 16.34 -31.72
N GLU A 129 11.40 16.41 -32.31
CA GLU A 129 12.62 16.69 -31.56
C GLU A 129 12.61 18.13 -31.04
N PRO A 130 13.38 18.45 -29.98
CA PRO A 130 13.54 19.82 -29.51
C PRO A 130 14.03 20.69 -30.68
N GLN A 131 13.15 21.55 -31.19
CA GLN A 131 13.56 22.52 -32.20
C GLN A 131 14.66 23.37 -31.56
N GLN A 132 15.85 23.36 -32.18
CA GLN A 132 16.86 24.36 -31.83
C GLN A 132 16.20 25.72 -32.07
N SER A 133 16.12 26.53 -31.01
CA SER A 133 16.02 27.98 -31.17
C SER A 133 17.05 28.37 -32.23
N GLY A 134 16.73 29.30 -33.14
CA GLY A 134 17.73 29.80 -34.08
C GLY A 134 18.96 30.37 -33.35
N PHE A 135 19.85 31.06 -34.06
CA PHE A 135 20.99 31.72 -33.41
C PHE A 135 20.56 32.47 -32.14
N ALA A 136 21.11 32.05 -31.00
CA ALA A 136 20.71 32.56 -29.68
C ALA A 136 20.83 34.09 -29.65
N GLY A 137 19.79 34.75 -29.15
CA GLY A 137 19.72 36.22 -29.09
C GLY A 137 19.12 36.90 -30.33
N MET A 138 18.72 36.16 -31.37
CA MET A 138 17.95 36.73 -32.49
C MET A 138 16.44 36.80 -32.23
N GLY A 139 15.92 36.14 -31.19
CA GLY A 139 14.49 36.15 -30.90
C GLY A 139 13.65 35.27 -31.82
N SER A 140 14.28 34.59 -32.78
CA SER A 140 13.59 33.76 -33.78
C SER A 140 12.83 32.59 -33.14
N ASN A 141 11.75 32.14 -33.78
CA ASN A 141 10.98 30.98 -33.35
C ASN A 141 10.48 31.07 -31.89
N ASN A 142 9.97 32.24 -31.50
CA ASN A 142 9.46 32.55 -30.15
C ASN A 142 10.47 32.45 -29.00
N GLU A 143 11.78 32.58 -29.25
CA GLU A 143 12.82 32.48 -28.22
C GLU A 143 12.56 33.40 -27.01
N PHE A 144 12.21 34.67 -27.24
CA PHE A 144 11.96 35.61 -26.14
C PHE A 144 10.71 35.26 -25.33
N ALA A 145 9.63 34.83 -25.98
CA ALA A 145 8.44 34.36 -25.28
C ALA A 145 8.70 33.09 -24.46
N LEU A 146 9.49 32.15 -24.98
CA LEU A 146 9.90 30.94 -24.26
C LEU A 146 10.73 31.28 -23.01
N ASN A 147 11.67 32.21 -23.13
CA ASN A 147 12.49 32.66 -22.00
C ASN A 147 11.65 33.37 -20.94
N GLU A 148 10.70 34.23 -21.34
CA GLU A 148 9.79 34.91 -20.44
C GLU A 148 8.91 33.93 -19.64
N VAL A 149 8.35 32.90 -20.29
CA VAL A 149 7.57 31.84 -19.64
C VAL A 149 8.46 31.02 -18.71
N SER A 150 9.64 30.64 -19.18
CA SER A 150 10.62 29.87 -18.40
C SER A 150 11.04 30.60 -17.11
N GLN A 151 11.42 31.89 -17.22
CA GLN A 151 11.88 32.70 -16.09
C GLN A 151 10.75 32.88 -15.07
N TRP A 152 9.54 33.17 -15.52
CA TRP A 152 8.42 33.34 -14.60
C TRP A 152 8.09 32.04 -13.83
N LEU A 153 8.13 30.88 -14.51
CA LEU A 153 7.96 29.58 -13.86
C LEU A 153 9.08 29.30 -12.86
N GLU A 154 10.31 29.72 -13.14
CA GLU A 154 11.45 29.61 -12.24
C GLU A 154 11.27 30.47 -10.97
N GLU A 155 10.86 31.73 -11.11
CA GLU A 155 10.55 32.62 -9.99
C GLU A 155 9.44 32.04 -9.10
N ARG A 156 8.39 31.47 -9.71
CA ARG A 156 7.30 30.81 -8.99
C ARG A 156 7.75 29.55 -8.26
N HIS A 157 8.60 28.75 -8.91
CA HIS A 157 9.18 27.57 -8.31
C HIS A 157 10.07 27.92 -7.10
N MET A 158 10.95 28.91 -7.23
CA MET A 158 11.79 29.42 -6.12
C MET A 158 10.96 29.98 -4.96
N SER A 159 9.79 30.52 -5.25
CA SER A 159 8.85 31.03 -4.23
C SER A 159 7.92 29.96 -3.66
N HIS A 160 8.06 28.69 -4.07
CA HIS A 160 7.16 27.58 -3.72
C HIS A 160 5.66 27.84 -4.01
N VAL A 161 5.37 28.66 -5.02
CA VAL A 161 3.99 28.96 -5.43
C VAL A 161 3.57 27.97 -6.51
N PRO A 162 2.52 27.15 -6.28
CA PRO A 162 2.01 26.26 -7.31
C PRO A 162 1.43 27.07 -8.47
N VAL A 163 1.68 26.60 -9.70
CA VAL A 163 1.19 27.23 -10.93
C VAL A 163 0.35 26.22 -11.69
N SER A 164 -0.86 26.63 -12.07
CA SER A 164 -1.70 25.89 -13.01
C SER A 164 -1.49 26.37 -14.46
N MET A 165 -1.87 25.55 -15.44
CA MET A 165 -1.89 25.98 -16.84
C MET A 165 -2.87 27.16 -17.03
N GLY A 166 -3.97 27.18 -16.27
CA GLY A 166 -4.89 28.31 -16.22
C GLY A 166 -4.22 29.61 -15.78
N ASP A 167 -3.29 29.57 -14.82
CA ASP A 167 -2.53 30.75 -14.37
C ASP A 167 -1.55 31.24 -15.43
N VAL A 168 -0.88 30.32 -16.13
CA VAL A 168 -0.03 30.63 -17.28
C VAL A 168 -0.87 31.36 -18.33
N GLN A 169 -2.01 30.78 -18.73
CA GLN A 169 -2.89 31.37 -19.73
C GLN A 169 -3.40 32.76 -19.32
N ARG A 170 -3.96 32.90 -18.10
CA ARG A 170 -4.49 34.18 -17.60
C ARG A 170 -3.43 35.28 -17.59
N ARG A 171 -2.19 34.95 -17.20
CA ARG A 171 -1.08 35.91 -17.17
C ARG A 171 -0.70 36.40 -18.56
N TYR A 172 -0.48 35.47 -19.50
CA TYR A 172 0.04 35.81 -20.83
C TYR A 172 -1.07 36.25 -21.82
N GLN A 173 -2.35 36.06 -21.47
CA GLN A 173 -3.48 36.70 -22.16
C GLN A 173 -3.73 38.13 -21.69
N ALA A 174 -3.35 38.47 -20.46
CA ALA A 174 -3.54 39.81 -19.91
C ALA A 174 -2.52 40.81 -20.47
N ILE A 175 -2.81 42.10 -20.26
CA ILE A 175 -1.87 43.21 -20.47
C ILE A 175 -0.62 42.98 -19.61
N PRO A 176 0.61 43.07 -20.15
CA PRO A 176 0.99 43.66 -21.45
C PRO A 176 1.22 42.65 -22.60
N TYR A 177 0.83 41.38 -22.47
CA TYR A 177 1.18 40.32 -23.43
C TYR A 177 0.11 40.12 -24.52
N GLY A 178 -1.13 39.84 -24.15
CA GLY A 178 -2.23 39.64 -25.11
C GLY A 178 -2.08 38.42 -26.03
N TRP A 179 -1.33 37.39 -25.65
CA TRP A 179 -1.07 36.23 -26.50
C TRP A 179 -2.31 35.34 -26.65
N ARG A 180 -2.45 34.69 -27.80
CA ARG A 180 -3.55 33.73 -28.04
C ARG A 180 -3.32 32.48 -27.20
N GLU A 181 -4.42 31.89 -26.75
CA GLU A 181 -4.42 30.65 -25.96
C GLU A 181 -3.61 29.52 -26.63
N ILE A 182 -3.78 29.33 -27.94
CA ILE A 182 -3.08 28.30 -28.72
C ILE A 182 -1.57 28.52 -28.78
N ASP A 183 -1.11 29.77 -28.84
CA ASP A 183 0.32 30.09 -28.88
C ASP A 183 0.96 29.85 -27.51
N ILE A 184 0.25 30.20 -26.42
CA ILE A 184 0.69 29.90 -25.06
C ILE A 184 0.83 28.39 -24.87
N ALA A 185 -0.14 27.60 -25.32
CA ALA A 185 -0.08 26.15 -25.27
C ALA A 185 1.10 25.58 -26.08
N ALA A 186 1.38 26.14 -27.27
CA ALA A 186 2.53 25.75 -28.09
C ALA A 186 3.88 26.08 -27.40
N LEU A 187 4.00 27.23 -26.73
CA LEU A 187 5.20 27.58 -25.96
C LEU A 187 5.44 26.60 -24.81
N VAL A 188 4.39 26.25 -24.07
CA VAL A 188 4.46 25.27 -22.97
C VAL A 188 4.82 23.88 -23.54
N ALA A 189 4.22 23.45 -24.63
CA ALA A 189 4.57 22.19 -25.30
C ALA A 189 6.06 22.13 -25.70
N ARG A 190 6.62 23.23 -26.22
CA ARG A 190 8.06 23.31 -26.53
C ARG A 190 8.94 23.19 -25.29
N LEU A 191 8.53 23.80 -24.17
CA LEU A 191 9.26 23.69 -22.91
C LEU A 191 9.21 22.27 -22.32
N ILE A 192 8.12 21.52 -22.55
CA ILE A 192 8.00 20.10 -22.17
C ILE A 192 8.97 19.25 -23.00
N VAL A 193 8.99 19.43 -24.32
CA VAL A 193 9.90 18.70 -25.23
C VAL A 193 11.36 19.01 -24.93
N ALA A 194 11.67 20.27 -24.58
CA ALA A 194 13.00 20.68 -24.12
C ALA A 194 13.34 20.21 -22.70
N GLN A 195 12.49 19.41 -22.05
CA GLN A 195 12.62 18.90 -20.68
C GLN A 195 12.86 20.00 -19.62
N LYS A 196 12.41 21.23 -19.87
CA LYS A 196 12.55 22.35 -18.92
C LYS A 196 11.41 22.41 -17.91
N ILE A 197 10.25 21.86 -18.26
CA ILE A 197 9.05 21.84 -17.42
C ILE A 197 8.39 20.47 -17.48
N GLU A 198 7.55 20.20 -16.49
CA GLU A 198 6.70 19.03 -16.41
C GLU A 198 5.24 19.45 -16.16
N ILE A 199 4.31 18.62 -16.60
CA ILE A 199 2.89 18.79 -16.35
C ILE A 199 2.42 17.69 -15.40
N ARG A 200 1.69 18.07 -14.35
CA ARG A 200 1.04 17.13 -13.43
C ARG A 200 -0.47 17.27 -13.49
N TYR A 201 -1.17 16.16 -13.62
CA TYR A 201 -2.62 16.10 -13.60
C TYR A 201 -3.07 15.06 -12.58
N GLY A 202 -3.94 15.45 -11.63
CA GLY A 202 -4.39 14.55 -10.55
C GLY A 202 -3.25 14.02 -9.66
N GLY A 203 -2.12 14.72 -9.60
CA GLY A 203 -0.92 14.33 -8.84
C GLY A 203 0.06 13.42 -9.60
N ALA A 204 -0.29 12.96 -10.79
CA ALA A 204 0.60 12.16 -11.65
C ALA A 204 1.29 13.04 -12.70
N ILE A 205 2.56 12.74 -13.01
CA ILE A 205 3.30 13.38 -14.10
C ILE A 205 2.74 12.88 -15.43
N VAL A 206 2.38 13.81 -16.30
CA VAL A 206 1.89 13.53 -17.65
C VAL A 206 3.09 13.47 -18.59
N GLY A 207 3.30 12.31 -19.21
CA GLY A 207 4.37 12.14 -20.20
C GLY A 207 4.10 12.91 -21.49
N LYS A 208 5.14 13.23 -22.26
CA LYS A 208 5.03 13.92 -23.56
C LYS A 208 4.16 13.16 -24.57
N ASP A 209 4.08 11.83 -24.44
CA ASP A 209 3.36 10.93 -25.35
C ASP A 209 1.87 10.75 -24.96
N ASP A 210 1.39 11.42 -23.90
CA ASP A 210 -0.01 11.33 -23.49
C ASP A 210 -0.94 12.03 -24.51
N LYS A 211 -1.89 11.27 -25.05
CA LYS A 211 -2.90 11.74 -26.01
C LYS A 211 -3.75 12.91 -25.47
N ASN A 212 -3.88 13.03 -24.15
CA ASN A 212 -4.65 14.08 -23.50
C ASN A 212 -3.83 15.33 -23.18
N LEU A 213 -2.52 15.34 -23.43
CA LEU A 213 -1.66 16.47 -23.06
C LEU A 213 -2.13 17.79 -23.69
N VAL A 214 -2.51 17.79 -24.96
CA VAL A 214 -3.06 18.97 -25.64
C VAL A 214 -4.35 19.47 -24.97
N ARG A 215 -5.20 18.53 -24.52
CA ARG A 215 -6.43 18.87 -23.80
C ARG A 215 -6.13 19.53 -22.45
N TYR A 216 -5.12 19.06 -21.73
CA TYR A 216 -4.67 19.67 -20.47
C TYR A 216 -4.08 21.08 -20.68
N LEU A 217 -3.44 21.32 -21.83
CA LEU A 217 -2.86 22.61 -22.17
C LEU A 217 -3.90 23.67 -22.60
N ARG A 218 -5.04 23.25 -23.15
CA ARG A 218 -6.00 24.15 -23.81
C ARG A 218 -7.40 24.21 -23.21
N MET A 219 -7.94 23.07 -22.81
CA MET A 219 -9.36 22.96 -22.49
C MET A 219 -9.69 23.68 -21.18
N LYS A 220 -10.58 24.68 -21.23
CA LYS A 220 -10.93 25.52 -20.07
C LYS A 220 -11.34 24.73 -18.81
N SER A 221 -11.94 23.54 -18.95
CA SER A 221 -12.32 22.70 -17.81
C SER A 221 -11.16 21.91 -17.18
N GLU A 222 -10.02 21.81 -17.88
CA GLU A 222 -8.86 21.02 -17.46
C GLU A 222 -7.64 21.87 -17.11
N VAL A 223 -7.49 23.07 -17.68
CA VAL A 223 -6.30 23.93 -17.50
C VAL A 223 -6.04 24.33 -16.04
N ASP A 224 -7.08 24.51 -15.22
CA ASP A 224 -6.92 24.81 -13.80
C ASP A 224 -6.54 23.56 -12.97
N LYS A 225 -6.73 22.35 -13.50
CA LYS A 225 -6.36 21.07 -12.85
C LYS A 225 -4.96 20.60 -13.25
N ALA A 226 -4.45 21.08 -14.38
CA ALA A 226 -3.10 20.79 -14.85
C ALA A 226 -2.10 21.71 -14.15
N SER A 227 -1.26 21.16 -13.28
CA SER A 227 -0.16 21.90 -12.66
C SER A 227 1.04 21.92 -13.59
N VAL A 228 1.67 23.08 -13.73
CA VAL A 228 2.90 23.29 -14.48
C VAL A 228 4.03 23.53 -13.48
N SER A 229 5.04 22.66 -13.45
CA SER A 229 6.24 22.84 -12.61
C SER A 229 7.51 22.89 -13.45
N ARG A 230 8.51 23.61 -12.94
CA ARG A 230 9.87 23.54 -13.48
C ARG A 230 10.41 22.13 -13.29
N ARG A 231 10.98 21.54 -14.33
CA ARG A 231 11.76 20.30 -14.22
C ARG A 231 13.18 20.70 -13.83
N ILE A 232 13.63 20.24 -12.67
CA ILE A 232 15.02 20.40 -12.24
C ILE A 232 15.73 19.09 -12.54
N ALA A 233 16.66 19.13 -13.48
CA ALA A 233 17.53 17.99 -13.74
C ALA A 233 18.49 17.80 -12.55
N PRO A 234 18.72 16.56 -12.09
CA PRO A 234 19.77 16.25 -11.14
C PRO A 234 21.15 16.68 -11.66
N SER A 235 22.06 17.04 -10.76
CA SER A 235 23.43 17.37 -11.17
C SER A 235 24.12 16.14 -11.77
N GLU A 236 24.96 16.34 -12.80
CA GLU A 236 25.75 15.24 -13.39
C GLU A 236 26.65 14.53 -12.37
N GLU A 237 27.04 15.24 -11.30
CA GLU A 237 27.81 14.66 -10.20
C GLU A 237 26.96 13.68 -9.37
N ASP A 238 25.74 14.07 -9.01
CA ASP A 238 24.81 13.22 -8.27
C ASP A 238 24.42 11.98 -9.08
N MET A 239 24.17 12.13 -10.38
CA MET A 239 23.90 10.99 -11.28
C MET A 239 25.08 10.01 -11.31
N ARG A 240 26.31 10.50 -11.49
CA ARG A 240 27.51 9.65 -11.49
C ARG A 240 27.71 8.91 -10.16
N LYS A 241 27.48 9.59 -9.02
CA LYS A 241 27.55 8.97 -7.69
C LYS A 241 26.48 7.89 -7.53
N ALA A 242 25.25 8.15 -8.00
CA ALA A 242 24.14 7.22 -7.90
C ALA A 242 24.39 5.97 -8.75
N VAL A 243 24.82 6.12 -10.01
CA VAL A 243 25.19 4.99 -10.89
C VAL A 243 26.29 4.15 -10.25
N LYS A 244 27.36 4.77 -9.75
CA LYS A 244 28.47 4.06 -9.09
C LYS A 244 27.99 3.26 -7.88
N PHE A 245 27.15 3.86 -7.04
CA PHE A 245 26.58 3.19 -5.88
C PHE A 245 25.69 2.00 -6.29
N LEU A 246 24.76 2.21 -7.22
CA LEU A 246 23.86 1.15 -7.70
C LEU A 246 24.63 -0.01 -8.33
N ARG A 247 25.72 0.26 -9.07
CA ARG A 247 26.61 -0.77 -9.64
C ARG A 247 27.23 -1.63 -8.53
N ASN A 248 27.73 -0.98 -7.48
CA ASN A 248 28.35 -1.67 -6.33
C ASN A 248 27.31 -2.44 -5.50
N TRP A 249 26.15 -1.83 -5.26
CA TRP A 249 25.10 -2.39 -4.41
C TRP A 249 24.40 -3.60 -5.06
N LEU A 250 24.10 -3.53 -6.35
CA LEU A 250 23.40 -4.59 -7.08
C LEU A 250 24.34 -5.58 -7.76
N GLY A 251 25.64 -5.24 -7.88
CA GLY A 251 26.63 -6.04 -8.61
C GLY A 251 26.39 -6.08 -10.14
N GLN A 252 25.64 -5.12 -10.70
CA GLN A 252 25.27 -5.07 -12.11
C GLN A 252 25.96 -3.92 -12.83
N MET A 253 26.53 -4.18 -14.01
CA MET A 253 27.19 -3.14 -14.82
C MET A 253 26.22 -2.36 -15.74
N SER A 254 25.05 -2.95 -16.04
CA SER A 254 24.07 -2.42 -16.99
C SER A 254 23.09 -1.45 -16.31
N ILE A 255 23.59 -0.31 -15.86
CA ILE A 255 22.75 0.79 -15.34
C ILE A 255 22.80 1.93 -16.36
N ALA A 256 21.62 2.41 -16.74
CA ALA A 256 21.44 3.55 -17.64
C ALA A 256 22.13 4.80 -17.08
N GLU A 257 22.82 5.54 -17.96
CA GLU A 257 23.55 6.78 -17.60
C GLU A 257 22.75 8.04 -17.95
N ASP A 258 21.64 7.90 -18.68
CA ASP A 258 20.67 8.97 -18.91
C ASP A 258 19.75 9.19 -17.69
N GLU A 259 19.31 10.43 -17.49
CA GLU A 259 18.51 10.83 -16.32
C GLU A 259 17.24 9.97 -16.17
N ASP A 260 16.44 9.88 -17.25
CA ASP A 260 15.16 9.20 -17.24
C ASP A 260 15.31 7.68 -17.01
N GLY A 261 16.29 7.06 -17.67
CA GLY A 261 16.64 5.65 -17.49
C GLY A 261 17.13 5.34 -16.07
N LEU A 262 18.03 6.16 -15.51
CA LEU A 262 18.54 6.00 -14.16
C LEU A 262 17.42 6.10 -13.12
N LEU A 263 16.55 7.10 -13.23
CA LEU A 263 15.45 7.31 -12.29
C LEU A 263 14.42 6.19 -12.36
N THR A 264 14.11 5.72 -13.56
CA THR A 264 13.20 4.58 -13.76
C THR A 264 13.79 3.33 -13.12
N PHE A 265 15.06 3.04 -13.39
CA PHE A 265 15.77 1.91 -12.81
C PHE A 265 15.79 1.95 -11.27
N VAL A 266 16.04 3.12 -10.67
CA VAL A 266 15.99 3.31 -9.21
C VAL A 266 14.60 3.03 -8.67
N LYS A 267 13.55 3.61 -9.28
CA LYS A 267 12.16 3.43 -8.84
C LYS A 267 11.75 1.97 -8.91
N ASP A 268 12.08 1.29 -10.01
CA ASP A 268 11.72 -0.12 -10.21
C ASP A 268 12.45 -1.02 -9.21
N THR A 269 13.77 -0.85 -9.06
CA THR A 269 14.58 -1.62 -8.10
C THR A 269 14.05 -1.50 -6.67
N LEU A 270 13.76 -0.27 -6.23
CA LEU A 270 13.25 -0.02 -4.88
C LEU A 270 11.84 -0.57 -4.69
N ASN A 271 10.96 -0.46 -5.70
CA ASN A 271 9.62 -1.05 -5.64
C ASN A 271 9.68 -2.58 -5.58
N ASP A 272 10.54 -3.22 -6.38
CA ASP A 272 10.70 -4.68 -6.36
C ASP A 272 11.19 -5.17 -5.00
N LYS A 273 12.21 -4.52 -4.43
CA LYS A 273 12.70 -4.82 -3.08
C LYS A 273 11.62 -4.59 -2.02
N LYS A 274 10.90 -3.47 -2.08
CA LYS A 274 9.77 -3.17 -1.19
C LYS A 274 8.70 -4.27 -1.25
N ASN A 275 8.25 -4.64 -2.44
CA ASN A 275 7.22 -5.66 -2.63
C ASN A 275 7.68 -7.02 -2.09
N ARG A 276 8.95 -7.38 -2.30
CA ARG A 276 9.54 -8.59 -1.73
C ARG A 276 9.54 -8.58 -0.20
N TYR A 277 9.89 -7.46 0.43
CA TYR A 277 9.86 -7.32 1.88
C TYR A 277 8.44 -7.34 2.44
N GLU A 278 7.46 -6.75 1.75
CA GLU A 278 6.05 -6.84 2.12
C GLU A 278 5.53 -8.29 2.06
N ALA A 279 5.92 -9.05 1.04
CA ALA A 279 5.62 -10.47 0.95
C ALA A 279 6.23 -11.28 2.11
N LEU A 280 7.49 -11.00 2.48
CA LEU A 280 8.11 -11.61 3.65
C LEU A 280 7.36 -11.26 4.94
N ILE A 281 6.98 -9.99 5.15
CA ILE A 281 6.20 -9.56 6.33
C ILE A 281 4.87 -10.33 6.43
N ALA A 282 4.23 -10.68 5.31
CA ALA A 282 3.02 -11.50 5.32
C ALA A 282 3.28 -12.94 5.83
N GLU A 283 4.43 -13.53 5.53
CA GLU A 283 4.85 -14.83 6.08
C GLU A 283 4.96 -14.78 7.61
N TYR A 284 5.45 -13.67 8.17
CA TYR A 284 5.52 -13.43 9.62
C TYR A 284 4.16 -13.29 10.32
N ASN A 285 3.04 -13.34 9.60
CA ASN A 285 1.71 -13.37 10.22
C ASN A 285 1.24 -14.81 10.50
N HIS A 286 1.88 -15.82 9.90
CA HIS A 286 1.52 -17.23 10.08
C HIS A 286 2.13 -17.82 11.36
N ASP A 287 3.37 -17.43 11.68
CA ASP A 287 4.06 -17.84 12.91
C ASP A 287 5.05 -16.76 13.37
N ARG A 288 5.54 -16.87 14.62
CA ARG A 288 6.50 -15.95 15.22
C ARG A 288 7.93 -16.35 14.84
N TYR A 289 8.37 -15.90 13.66
CA TYR A 289 9.73 -16.03 13.17
C TYR A 289 10.70 -14.96 13.74
N PRO A 290 12.02 -15.20 13.73
CA PRO A 290 13.02 -14.25 14.22
C PRO A 290 13.16 -12.98 13.35
N GLN A 291 13.57 -11.86 13.97
CA GLN A 291 13.93 -10.58 13.32
C GLN A 291 12.88 -9.93 12.41
N LYS A 292 11.58 -10.04 12.75
CA LYS A 292 10.50 -9.33 12.02
C LYS A 292 10.74 -7.81 11.91
N ASP A 293 11.33 -7.22 12.94
CA ASP A 293 11.65 -5.80 13.01
C ASP A 293 12.65 -5.36 11.94
N VAL A 294 13.63 -6.20 11.60
CA VAL A 294 14.62 -5.93 10.53
C VAL A 294 13.91 -5.80 9.19
N VAL A 295 13.00 -6.73 8.87
CA VAL A 295 12.25 -6.72 7.59
C VAL A 295 11.34 -5.49 7.51
N ILE A 296 10.73 -5.09 8.63
CA ILE A 296 9.93 -3.87 8.69
C ILE A 296 10.80 -2.64 8.44
N ARG A 297 11.97 -2.53 9.11
CA ARG A 297 12.93 -1.43 8.86
C ARG A 297 13.37 -1.40 7.39
N ALA A 298 13.64 -2.55 6.80
CA ALA A 298 14.01 -2.65 5.39
C ALA A 298 12.92 -2.10 4.46
N ARG A 299 11.66 -2.52 4.68
CA ARG A 299 10.50 -2.03 3.94
C ARG A 299 10.29 -0.53 4.13
N ASP A 300 10.39 -0.05 5.37
CA ASP A 300 10.19 1.35 5.71
C ASP A 300 11.27 2.25 5.06
N LEU A 301 12.52 1.77 4.99
CA LEU A 301 13.60 2.46 4.28
C LEU A 301 13.30 2.60 2.77
N MET A 302 12.82 1.53 2.13
CA MET A 302 12.42 1.60 0.71
C MET A 302 11.26 2.59 0.51
N VAL A 303 10.28 2.60 1.41
CA VAL A 303 9.14 3.54 1.37
C VAL A 303 9.60 4.98 1.60
N ASP A 304 10.53 5.22 2.52
CA ASP A 304 11.09 6.54 2.81
C ASP A 304 11.78 7.13 1.59
N ILE A 305 12.62 6.35 0.89
CA ILE A 305 13.28 6.81 -0.35
C ILE A 305 12.24 7.04 -1.46
N LEU A 306 11.30 6.09 -1.65
CA LEU A 306 10.23 6.20 -2.65
C LEU A 306 9.22 7.32 -2.36
N SER A 307 9.19 7.89 -1.15
CA SER A 307 8.36 9.06 -0.84
C SER A 307 8.70 10.27 -1.73
N GLN A 308 9.96 10.35 -2.18
CA GLN A 308 10.48 11.40 -3.04
C GLN A 308 10.35 11.06 -4.53
N LYS A 309 9.64 10.00 -4.93
CA LYS A 309 9.54 9.53 -6.33
C LYS A 309 9.05 10.56 -7.35
N ASN A 310 8.42 11.64 -6.89
CA ASN A 310 7.86 12.71 -7.71
C ASN A 310 8.84 13.87 -7.96
N ASP A 311 9.99 13.88 -7.28
CA ASP A 311 11.06 14.88 -7.48
C ASP A 311 12.36 14.14 -7.76
N ASN A 312 12.85 14.27 -8.99
CA ASN A 312 14.01 13.56 -9.50
C ASN A 312 15.28 13.87 -8.70
N VAL A 313 15.47 15.14 -8.30
CA VAL A 313 16.64 15.58 -7.54
C VAL A 313 16.54 15.10 -6.11
N ALA A 314 15.36 15.25 -5.48
CA ALA A 314 15.15 14.80 -4.12
C ALA A 314 15.28 13.28 -4.00
N LEU A 315 14.79 12.51 -4.98
CA LEU A 315 14.93 11.06 -5.02
C LEU A 315 16.40 10.63 -5.04
N LEU A 316 17.19 11.17 -5.97
CA LEU A 316 18.61 10.81 -6.06
C LEU A 316 19.39 11.27 -4.83
N LYS A 317 19.15 12.49 -4.34
CA LYS A 317 19.79 12.95 -3.10
C LYS A 317 19.42 12.09 -1.90
N ARG A 318 18.16 11.67 -1.78
CA ARG A 318 17.71 10.78 -0.70
C ARG A 318 18.34 9.40 -0.81
N LEU A 319 18.43 8.84 -2.03
CA LEU A 319 19.13 7.59 -2.31
C LEU A 319 20.60 7.68 -1.88
N LEU A 320 21.31 8.75 -2.30
CA LEU A 320 22.72 8.98 -1.96
C LEU A 320 22.91 9.18 -0.44
N ALA A 321 21.98 9.85 0.24
CA ALA A 321 22.04 10.04 1.69
C ALA A 321 21.76 8.77 2.49
N LYS A 322 21.13 7.76 1.87
CA LYS A 322 20.72 6.49 2.49
C LYS A 322 21.54 5.30 2.01
N GLN A 323 22.72 5.54 1.42
CA GLN A 323 23.57 4.47 0.87
C GLN A 323 24.02 3.46 1.91
N ASP A 324 24.55 3.94 3.04
CA ASP A 324 25.03 3.07 4.11
C ASP A 324 23.88 2.26 4.73
N ASP A 325 22.75 2.94 5.03
CA ASP A 325 21.53 2.28 5.51
C ASP A 325 21.03 1.18 4.55
N LEU A 326 21.14 1.39 3.23
CA LEU A 326 20.75 0.40 2.21
C LEU A 326 21.70 -0.80 2.18
N LEU A 327 23.00 -0.59 2.38
CA LEU A 327 23.99 -1.67 2.45
C LEU A 327 23.75 -2.51 3.71
N ASP A 328 23.64 -1.86 4.87
CA ASP A 328 23.41 -2.52 6.17
C ASP A 328 22.13 -3.38 6.14
N VAL A 329 21.03 -2.81 5.63
CA VAL A 329 19.76 -3.54 5.48
C VAL A 329 19.89 -4.71 4.51
N THR A 330 20.67 -4.56 3.44
CA THR A 330 20.83 -5.64 2.45
C THR A 330 21.57 -6.82 3.07
N GLU A 331 22.66 -6.56 3.79
CA GLU A 331 23.42 -7.59 4.52
C GLU A 331 22.57 -8.28 5.59
N ASP A 332 21.85 -7.51 6.40
CA ASP A 332 20.94 -8.04 7.42
C ASP A 332 19.83 -8.92 6.82
N MET A 333 19.33 -8.55 5.64
CA MET A 333 18.28 -9.30 4.95
C MET A 333 18.77 -10.60 4.30
N GLU A 334 20.07 -10.77 4.02
CA GLU A 334 20.59 -12.00 3.38
C GLU A 334 20.31 -13.26 4.22
N GLU A 335 20.56 -13.17 5.53
CA GLU A 335 20.32 -14.27 6.45
C GLU A 335 18.82 -14.59 6.58
N ILE A 336 17.98 -13.55 6.59
CA ILE A 336 16.51 -13.68 6.66
C ILE A 336 15.95 -14.32 5.39
N GLU A 337 16.38 -13.85 4.22
CA GLU A 337 15.96 -14.41 2.94
C GLU A 337 16.41 -15.87 2.81
N THR A 338 17.62 -16.20 3.24
CA THR A 338 18.12 -17.57 3.28
C THR A 338 17.29 -18.44 4.22
N PHE A 339 16.90 -17.91 5.38
CA PHE A 339 16.06 -18.61 6.33
C PHE A 339 14.72 -19.03 5.72
N PHE A 340 13.98 -18.10 5.12
CA PHE A 340 12.68 -18.40 4.50
C PHE A 340 12.80 -19.37 3.31
N LYS A 341 13.95 -19.36 2.60
CA LYS A 341 14.19 -20.22 1.44
C LYS A 341 14.54 -21.66 1.81
N SER A 342 15.32 -21.90 2.86
CA SER A 342 15.88 -23.24 3.15
C SER A 342 15.72 -23.71 4.60
N GLN A 343 15.66 -22.81 5.57
CA GLN A 343 15.71 -23.16 7.00
C GLN A 343 14.33 -23.15 7.69
N LYS A 344 13.33 -22.48 7.10
CA LYS A 344 11.96 -22.34 7.64
C LYS A 344 11.38 -23.68 8.09
N GLY A 345 11.44 -24.71 7.23
CA GLY A 345 10.88 -26.03 7.54
C GLY A 345 11.52 -26.72 8.75
N ILE A 346 12.84 -26.51 8.97
CA ILE A 346 13.55 -27.06 10.13
C ILE A 346 13.09 -26.34 11.40
N PHE A 347 12.96 -25.01 11.33
CA PHE A 347 12.53 -24.18 12.44
C PHE A 347 11.07 -24.47 12.84
N ASP A 348 10.17 -24.59 11.87
CA ASP A 348 8.77 -24.96 12.08
C ASP A 348 8.65 -26.35 12.73
N ALA A 349 9.46 -27.33 12.27
CA ALA A 349 9.51 -28.67 12.85
C ALA A 349 9.99 -28.64 14.32
N ALA A 350 11.02 -27.84 14.61
CA ALA A 350 11.55 -27.69 15.97
C ALA A 350 10.53 -27.03 16.91
N ARG A 351 9.80 -26.01 16.43
CA ARG A 351 8.73 -25.37 17.18
C ARG A 351 7.56 -26.31 17.44
N LYS A 352 7.15 -27.10 16.44
CA LYS A 352 6.12 -28.13 16.63
C LYS A 352 6.55 -29.17 17.67
N LEU A 353 7.82 -29.57 17.65
CA LEU A 353 8.38 -30.46 18.66
C LEU A 353 8.35 -29.81 20.06
N GLN A 354 8.74 -28.54 20.19
CA GLN A 354 8.68 -27.79 21.44
C GLN A 354 7.26 -27.76 22.05
N VAL A 355 6.24 -27.48 21.22
CA VAL A 355 4.84 -27.46 21.67
C VAL A 355 4.37 -28.84 22.12
N ASN A 356 4.70 -29.90 21.36
CA ASN A 356 4.33 -31.27 21.71
C ASN A 356 4.99 -31.73 23.02
N LEU A 357 6.26 -31.38 23.22
CA LEU A 357 7.03 -31.74 24.42
C LEU A 357 6.62 -30.96 25.67
N GLN A 358 5.84 -29.88 25.54
CA GLN A 358 5.46 -29.04 26.67
C GLN A 358 4.67 -29.82 27.74
N ASN A 359 3.83 -30.77 27.32
CA ASN A 359 3.03 -31.62 28.21
C ASN A 359 3.76 -32.90 28.66
N GLU A 360 4.91 -33.19 28.05
CA GLU A 360 5.65 -34.45 28.26
C GLU A 360 7.03 -34.23 28.87
N ARG A 361 7.34 -32.98 29.26
CA ARG A 361 8.63 -32.59 29.82
C ARG A 361 8.98 -33.35 31.11
N ASP A 362 7.99 -33.64 31.93
CA ASP A 362 8.19 -34.29 33.24
C ASP A 362 8.67 -35.75 33.10
N TYR A 363 8.45 -36.40 31.96
CA TYR A 363 8.94 -37.75 31.70
C TYR A 363 10.46 -37.80 31.48
N PHE A 364 11.09 -36.67 31.18
CA PHE A 364 12.53 -36.59 30.93
C PHE A 364 13.34 -36.16 32.16
N VAL A 365 12.72 -36.03 33.33
CA VAL A 365 13.41 -35.60 34.57
C VAL A 365 14.55 -36.56 34.96
N THR A 366 14.41 -37.84 34.63
CA THR A 366 15.42 -38.87 34.89
C THR A 366 16.48 -39.02 33.78
N ASP A 367 16.34 -38.29 32.67
CA ASP A 367 17.28 -38.29 31.55
C ASP A 367 17.86 -36.88 31.32
N PRO A 368 18.98 -36.54 32.01
CA PRO A 368 19.59 -35.22 31.89
C PRO A 368 20.17 -34.94 30.49
N GLU A 369 20.51 -35.97 29.70
CA GLU A 369 21.04 -35.79 28.36
C GLU A 369 19.94 -35.26 27.42
N THR A 370 18.76 -35.89 27.44
CA THR A 370 17.61 -35.42 26.65
C THR A 370 17.08 -34.08 27.16
N GLY A 371 17.07 -33.87 28.48
CA GLY A 371 16.74 -32.57 29.09
C GLY A 371 17.62 -31.43 28.56
N ASN A 372 18.93 -31.66 28.44
CA ASN A 372 19.87 -30.69 27.87
C ASN A 372 19.57 -30.39 26.39
N LYS A 373 19.31 -31.42 25.57
CA LYS A 373 18.94 -31.24 24.14
C LYS A 373 17.66 -30.42 23.99
N ILE A 374 16.64 -30.67 24.82
CA ILE A 374 15.39 -29.89 24.84
C ILE A 374 15.66 -28.43 25.24
N SER A 375 16.49 -28.20 26.26
CA SER A 375 16.86 -26.85 26.68
C SER A 375 17.61 -26.09 25.58
N GLU A 376 18.49 -26.78 24.85
CA GLU A 376 19.25 -26.20 23.74
C GLU A 376 18.35 -25.83 22.56
N ILE A 377 17.40 -26.70 22.19
CA ILE A 377 16.37 -26.37 21.18
C ILE A 377 15.60 -25.11 21.59
N ASN A 378 15.16 -25.03 22.85
CA ASN A 378 14.45 -23.86 23.36
C ASN A 378 15.31 -22.59 23.33
N ALA A 379 16.60 -22.71 23.64
CA ALA A 379 17.54 -21.60 23.56
C ALA A 379 17.66 -21.09 22.13
N ILE A 380 17.86 -21.97 21.13
CA ILE A 380 17.95 -21.59 19.72
C ILE A 380 16.65 -20.92 19.25
N LEU A 381 15.48 -21.50 19.57
CA LEU A 381 14.18 -20.94 19.18
C LEU A 381 13.88 -19.57 19.81
N GLY A 382 14.52 -19.25 20.94
CA GLY A 382 14.40 -17.97 21.65
C GLY A 382 15.42 -16.91 21.25
N MET A 383 16.45 -17.25 20.46
CA MET A 383 17.45 -16.27 20.01
C MET A 383 16.82 -15.25 19.06
N GLN A 384 17.29 -13.99 19.15
CA GLN A 384 16.92 -12.97 18.17
C GLN A 384 17.46 -13.31 16.78
N LYS A 385 18.68 -13.84 16.68
CA LYS A 385 19.36 -14.20 15.41
C LYS A 385 19.85 -15.66 15.42
N PRO A 386 18.98 -16.66 15.16
CA PRO A 386 19.33 -18.08 15.26
C PRO A 386 19.96 -18.70 14.00
N TYR A 387 20.11 -17.96 12.89
CA TYR A 387 20.37 -18.51 11.55
C TYR A 387 21.60 -19.43 11.44
N GLY A 388 22.68 -19.14 12.16
CA GLY A 388 23.88 -19.98 12.19
C GLY A 388 23.70 -21.32 12.93
N ARG A 389 22.72 -21.39 13.84
CA ARG A 389 22.45 -22.54 14.72
C ARG A 389 21.25 -23.38 14.32
N ILE A 390 20.48 -22.96 13.32
CA ILE A 390 19.30 -23.74 12.86
C ILE A 390 19.72 -25.10 12.30
N LYS A 391 20.92 -25.22 11.72
CA LYS A 391 21.46 -26.52 11.28
C LYS A 391 21.56 -27.55 12.43
N ASP A 392 21.87 -27.08 13.64
CA ASP A 392 22.04 -27.93 14.83
C ASP A 392 20.68 -28.49 15.30
N LEU A 393 19.57 -27.78 15.00
CA LEU A 393 18.23 -28.23 15.39
C LEU A 393 17.87 -29.59 14.79
N SER A 394 18.30 -29.89 13.57
CA SER A 394 18.02 -31.19 12.94
C SER A 394 18.57 -32.36 13.76
N GLU A 395 19.81 -32.24 14.23
CA GLU A 395 20.46 -33.26 15.06
C GLU A 395 19.83 -33.34 16.45
N LEU A 396 19.62 -32.19 17.09
CA LEU A 396 18.99 -32.11 18.42
C LEU A 396 17.58 -32.71 18.40
N MET A 397 16.76 -32.37 17.40
CA MET A 397 15.41 -32.91 17.23
C MET A 397 15.42 -34.43 17.05
N GLN A 398 16.37 -34.96 16.27
CA GLN A 398 16.48 -36.40 16.05
C GLN A 398 16.84 -37.13 17.35
N GLY A 399 17.78 -36.57 18.13
CA GLY A 399 18.13 -37.10 19.44
C GLY A 399 16.94 -37.16 20.40
N VAL A 400 16.15 -36.09 20.46
CA VAL A 400 14.95 -36.02 21.32
C VAL A 400 13.85 -36.98 20.84
N LYS A 401 13.61 -37.09 19.53
CA LYS A 401 12.63 -38.05 18.97
C LYS A 401 13.01 -39.50 19.27
N ASN A 402 14.30 -39.83 19.17
CA ASN A 402 14.79 -41.17 19.48
C ASN A 402 14.59 -41.49 20.97
N ALA A 403 14.99 -40.59 21.86
CA ALA A 403 14.80 -40.75 23.31
C ALA A 403 13.31 -40.88 23.68
N TYR A 404 12.46 -40.03 23.09
CA TYR A 404 11.01 -40.11 23.27
C TYR A 404 10.44 -41.46 22.79
N GLY A 405 10.89 -41.95 21.63
CA GLY A 405 10.46 -43.26 21.11
C GLY A 405 10.81 -44.42 22.03
N VAL A 406 12.00 -44.38 22.66
CA VAL A 406 12.42 -45.38 23.66
C VAL A 406 11.51 -45.33 24.89
N LEU A 407 11.26 -44.15 25.45
CA LEU A 407 10.37 -43.99 26.59
C LEU A 407 8.94 -44.41 26.28
N LEU A 408 8.44 -44.07 25.08
CA LEU A 408 7.10 -44.46 24.64
C LEU A 408 6.96 -45.97 24.57
N GLU A 409 7.95 -46.69 24.01
CA GLU A 409 7.87 -48.15 23.91
C GLU A 409 8.01 -48.83 25.29
N GLN A 410 8.88 -48.31 26.17
CA GLN A 410 8.96 -48.78 27.56
C GLN A 410 7.61 -48.62 28.28
N LYS A 411 6.96 -47.47 28.10
CA LYS A 411 5.65 -47.20 28.68
C LYS A 411 4.57 -48.11 28.10
N LYS A 412 4.56 -48.33 26.78
CA LYS A 412 3.64 -49.29 26.14
C LYS A 412 3.80 -50.68 26.72
N GLU A 413 5.04 -51.12 26.95
CA GLU A 413 5.31 -52.43 27.55
C GLU A 413 4.84 -52.52 29.01
N GLU A 414 5.01 -51.45 29.79
CA GLU A 414 4.44 -51.34 31.14
C GLU A 414 2.91 -51.50 31.09
N VAL A 415 2.22 -50.77 30.21
CA VAL A 415 0.75 -50.88 30.08
C VAL A 415 0.33 -52.27 29.62
N ARG A 416 1.04 -52.91 28.67
CA ARG A 416 0.78 -54.30 28.25
C ARG A 416 0.94 -55.28 29.41
N GLY A 417 1.95 -55.09 30.25
CA GLY A 417 2.16 -55.84 31.48
C GLY A 417 0.98 -55.70 32.44
N ILE A 418 0.50 -54.47 32.66
CA ILE A 418 -0.66 -54.18 33.50
C ILE A 418 -1.94 -54.83 32.94
N ILE A 419 -2.16 -54.79 31.62
CA ILE A 419 -3.31 -55.46 30.98
C ILE A 419 -3.25 -56.97 31.26
N THR A 420 -2.09 -57.59 31.09
CA THR A 420 -1.89 -59.03 31.33
C THR A 420 -2.17 -59.40 32.78
N LEU A 421 -1.71 -58.56 33.72
CA LEU A 421 -1.98 -58.73 35.15
C LEU A 421 -3.49 -58.60 35.45
N CYS A 422 -4.16 -57.58 34.90
CA CYS A 422 -5.59 -57.36 35.10
C CYS A 422 -6.42 -58.55 34.58
N MET A 423 -6.08 -59.08 33.40
CA MET A 423 -6.70 -60.31 32.88
C MET A 423 -6.47 -61.48 33.84
N GLY A 424 -5.22 -61.71 34.27
CA GLY A 424 -4.90 -62.79 35.22
C GLY A 424 -5.69 -62.70 36.53
N ASP A 425 -5.84 -61.49 37.08
CA ASP A 425 -6.59 -61.25 38.31
C ASP A 425 -8.09 -61.55 38.14
N VAL A 426 -8.69 -61.13 37.02
CA VAL A 426 -10.10 -61.40 36.68
C VAL A 426 -10.35 -62.91 36.50
N HIS A 427 -9.45 -63.61 35.79
CA HIS A 427 -9.53 -65.06 35.59
C HIS A 427 -9.37 -65.84 36.91
N THR A 428 -8.43 -65.41 37.76
CA THR A 428 -8.20 -66.04 39.07
C THR A 428 -9.40 -65.86 40.00
N LEU A 429 -10.00 -64.67 40.02
CA LEU A 429 -11.18 -64.37 40.82
C LEU A 429 -12.42 -65.15 40.36
N ALA A 430 -12.61 -65.29 39.05
CA ALA A 430 -13.74 -66.03 38.50
C ALA A 430 -13.66 -67.54 38.82
N GLY A 431 -12.47 -68.13 38.76
CA GLY A 431 -12.25 -69.56 39.01
C GLY A 431 -12.68 -70.47 37.85
N VAL A 432 -12.04 -71.63 37.73
CA VAL A 432 -12.28 -72.57 36.61
C VAL A 432 -13.68 -73.20 36.74
N GLY A 433 -14.55 -72.94 35.75
CA GLY A 433 -15.91 -73.52 35.69
C GLY A 433 -17.02 -72.68 36.38
N SER A 434 -16.79 -71.39 36.59
CA SER A 434 -17.71 -70.47 37.27
C SER A 434 -18.88 -69.97 36.41
N LYS A 435 -19.97 -69.57 37.08
CA LYS A 435 -21.14 -68.87 36.48
C LYS A 435 -20.77 -67.51 35.86
N ALA A 436 -19.58 -66.98 36.14
CA ALA A 436 -19.09 -65.69 35.65
C ALA A 436 -18.33 -65.76 34.31
N ASN A 437 -18.22 -66.91 33.64
CA ASN A 437 -17.45 -67.09 32.41
C ASN A 437 -17.84 -66.12 31.26
N ASP A 438 -19.13 -65.77 31.13
CA ASP A 438 -19.56 -64.80 30.11
C ASP A 438 -19.05 -63.38 30.38
N GLU A 439 -18.95 -62.98 31.66
CA GLU A 439 -18.40 -61.68 32.05
C GLU A 439 -16.88 -61.63 31.91
N VAL A 440 -16.18 -62.75 32.19
CA VAL A 440 -14.75 -62.89 31.91
C VAL A 440 -14.47 -62.73 30.41
N ARG A 441 -15.27 -63.34 29.54
CA ARG A 441 -15.12 -63.20 28.08
C ARG A 441 -15.31 -61.76 27.61
N LYS A 442 -16.33 -61.05 28.11
CA LYS A 442 -16.54 -59.62 27.79
C LYS A 442 -15.40 -58.75 28.30
N ALA A 443 -14.85 -59.06 29.47
CA ALA A 443 -13.68 -58.38 30.02
C ALA A 443 -12.45 -58.59 29.14
N ASP A 444 -12.19 -59.82 28.68
CA ASP A 444 -11.07 -60.15 27.79
C ASP A 444 -11.17 -59.45 26.42
N GLU A 445 -12.37 -59.35 25.85
CA GLU A 445 -12.61 -58.57 24.61
C GLU A 445 -12.24 -57.09 24.83
N ARG A 446 -12.67 -56.50 25.95
CA ARG A 446 -12.32 -55.12 26.31
C ARG A 446 -10.82 -54.94 26.56
N PHE A 447 -10.16 -55.85 27.26
CA PHE A 447 -8.71 -55.81 27.45
C PHE A 447 -7.96 -55.94 26.13
N SER A 448 -8.48 -56.72 25.18
CA SER A 448 -7.93 -56.84 23.82
C SER A 448 -8.05 -55.53 23.03
N GLU A 449 -9.17 -54.81 23.16
CA GLU A 449 -9.31 -53.46 22.59
C GLU A 449 -8.31 -52.46 23.22
N TYR A 450 -8.11 -52.50 24.54
CA TYR A 450 -7.09 -51.68 25.19
C TYR A 450 -5.69 -52.01 24.67
N LYS A 451 -5.39 -53.29 24.41
CA LYS A 451 -4.11 -53.71 23.83
C LYS A 451 -3.90 -53.13 22.43
N GLN A 452 -4.95 -53.05 21.60
CA GLN A 452 -4.88 -52.36 20.31
C GLN A 452 -4.66 -50.85 20.48
N LYS A 453 -5.41 -50.20 21.38
CA LYS A 453 -5.25 -48.76 21.66
C LYS A 453 -3.85 -48.40 22.17
N VAL A 454 -3.22 -49.27 22.96
CA VAL A 454 -1.83 -49.10 23.44
C VAL A 454 -0.84 -49.16 22.27
N ASN A 455 -1.06 -50.03 21.29
CA ASN A 455 -0.19 -50.10 20.11
C ASN A 455 -0.27 -48.80 19.29
N ASP A 456 -1.46 -48.23 19.13
CA ASP A 456 -1.70 -47.01 18.35
C ASP A 456 -1.36 -45.71 19.10
N ALA A 457 -1.14 -45.79 20.43
CA ALA A 457 -0.86 -44.61 21.24
C ALA A 457 0.49 -43.95 20.87
N THR A 458 0.49 -42.62 20.77
CA THR A 458 1.67 -41.81 20.44
C THR A 458 2.07 -40.83 21.54
N SER A 459 1.31 -40.76 22.63
CA SER A 459 1.56 -39.87 23.78
C SER A 459 1.74 -40.65 25.08
N LEU A 460 2.74 -40.26 25.87
CA LEU A 460 3.00 -40.82 27.20
C LEU A 460 1.86 -40.51 28.19
N THR A 461 1.31 -39.29 28.13
CA THR A 461 0.19 -38.88 29.00
C THR A 461 -1.08 -39.70 28.75
N VAL A 462 -1.33 -40.06 27.49
CA VAL A 462 -2.45 -40.92 27.11
C VAL A 462 -2.26 -42.33 27.66
N LEU A 463 -1.03 -42.86 27.64
CA LEU A 463 -0.73 -44.17 28.23
C LEU A 463 -0.92 -44.17 29.75
N ASP A 464 -0.53 -43.11 30.48
CA ASP A 464 -0.80 -43.00 31.92
C ASP A 464 -2.29 -42.92 32.25
N ALA A 465 -3.05 -42.17 31.46
CA ALA A 465 -4.50 -42.13 31.58
C ALA A 465 -5.11 -43.53 31.35
N MET A 466 -4.58 -44.29 30.38
CA MET A 466 -5.00 -45.67 30.12
C MET A 466 -4.71 -46.60 31.29
N ILE A 467 -3.57 -46.46 31.98
CA ILE A 467 -3.27 -47.25 33.20
C ILE A 467 -4.38 -47.05 34.23
N THR A 468 -4.75 -45.79 34.49
CA THR A 468 -5.80 -45.46 35.46
C THR A 468 -7.16 -46.02 35.03
N GLN A 469 -7.50 -45.90 33.74
CA GLN A 469 -8.74 -46.46 33.18
C GLN A 469 -8.80 -47.99 33.28
N LEU A 470 -7.68 -48.66 32.99
CA LEU A 470 -7.55 -50.12 33.09
C LEU A 470 -7.74 -50.61 34.52
N GLN A 471 -7.11 -49.94 35.49
CA GLN A 471 -7.25 -50.28 36.91
C GLN A 471 -8.71 -50.10 37.38
N ASN A 472 -9.33 -48.96 37.07
CA ASN A 472 -10.74 -48.72 37.40
C ASN A 472 -11.68 -49.74 36.75
N TYR A 473 -11.44 -50.10 35.49
CA TYR A 473 -12.24 -51.09 34.78
C TYR A 473 -12.08 -52.48 35.41
N LYS A 474 -10.84 -52.89 35.70
CA LYS A 474 -10.56 -54.13 36.41
C LYS A 474 -11.33 -54.19 37.74
N ASP A 475 -11.25 -53.14 38.56
CA ASP A 475 -11.91 -53.11 39.87
C ASP A 475 -13.44 -53.21 39.76
N GLN A 476 -14.03 -52.62 38.71
CA GLN A 476 -15.47 -52.76 38.42
C GLN A 476 -15.84 -54.19 38.02
N VAL A 477 -15.05 -54.81 37.13
CA VAL A 477 -15.26 -56.19 36.68
C VAL A 477 -15.09 -57.16 37.86
N CYS A 478 -14.07 -56.98 38.69
CA CYS A 478 -13.85 -57.81 39.89
C CYS A 478 -15.03 -57.71 40.86
N LYS A 479 -15.51 -56.50 41.18
CA LYS A 479 -16.70 -56.30 42.03
C LYS A 479 -17.95 -56.97 41.46
N TRP A 480 -18.12 -56.90 40.14
CA TRP A 480 -19.25 -57.52 39.46
C TRP A 480 -19.18 -59.06 39.54
N ILE A 481 -17.99 -59.64 39.29
CA ILE A 481 -17.75 -61.09 39.39
C ILE A 481 -17.98 -61.59 40.82
N GLU A 482 -17.49 -60.86 41.84
CA GLU A 482 -17.76 -61.17 43.24
C GLU A 482 -19.27 -61.19 43.54
N SER A 483 -20.04 -60.23 43.02
CA SER A 483 -21.50 -60.20 43.22
C SER A 483 -22.20 -61.42 42.62
N ILE A 484 -21.79 -61.87 41.43
CA ILE A 484 -22.34 -63.06 40.76
C ILE A 484 -21.96 -64.34 41.51
N LEU A 485 -20.73 -64.40 42.04
CA LEU A 485 -20.25 -65.55 42.82
C LEU A 485 -20.94 -65.66 44.18
N HIS A 486 -21.36 -64.53 44.77
CA HIS A 486 -22.01 -64.47 46.09
C HIS A 486 -23.55 -64.45 46.07
N GLU A 487 -24.22 -64.45 44.90
CA GLU A 487 -25.67 -64.65 44.81
C GLU A 487 -26.05 -66.12 45.11
N ALA A 488 -26.36 -66.40 46.39
CA ALA A 488 -27.16 -67.55 46.81
C ALA A 488 -28.66 -67.17 46.84
N PRO A 489 -29.61 -68.10 46.59
CA PRO A 489 -31.04 -67.79 46.57
C PRO A 489 -31.51 -67.36 47.97
N PRO A 490 -32.41 -66.36 48.09
CA PRO A 490 -32.91 -65.95 49.40
C PRO A 490 -33.81 -67.04 49.99
N LEU A 491 -33.39 -67.64 51.10
CA LEU A 491 -34.29 -68.36 52.01
C LEU A 491 -35.17 -67.33 52.73
N PRO A 492 -36.50 -67.52 52.77
CA PRO A 492 -37.41 -66.55 53.35
C PRO A 492 -37.37 -66.64 54.88
N GLY A 493 -36.97 -65.53 55.51
CA GLY A 493 -37.17 -65.27 56.93
C GLY A 493 -35.91 -65.42 57.76
N GLU A 494 -35.10 -64.37 57.81
CA GLU A 494 -34.27 -64.07 58.98
C GLU A 494 -33.90 -62.58 59.02
N GLU A 495 -33.69 -62.08 60.23
CA GLU A 495 -33.66 -60.68 60.62
C GLU A 495 -32.56 -59.85 59.94
N LYS A 496 -32.80 -58.53 59.84
CA LYS A 496 -31.89 -57.52 59.28
C LYS A 496 -30.43 -57.75 59.73
N PRO A 497 -29.45 -57.77 58.80
CA PRO A 497 -28.06 -57.97 59.18
C PRO A 497 -27.57 -56.77 60.02
N LYS A 498 -26.86 -57.06 61.12
CA LYS A 498 -26.11 -56.06 61.89
C LYS A 498 -25.17 -55.33 60.92
N LYS A 499 -25.24 -53.99 60.89
CA LYS A 499 -24.31 -53.16 60.13
C LYS A 499 -22.89 -53.39 60.66
N GLN A 500 -22.10 -54.20 59.96
CA GLN A 500 -20.67 -54.36 60.22
C GLN A 500 -19.97 -53.03 59.95
N ARG A 501 -19.08 -52.61 60.87
CA ARG A 501 -18.26 -51.42 60.67
C ARG A 501 -17.05 -51.77 59.81
N ILE A 502 -17.20 -51.67 58.50
CA ILE A 502 -16.10 -51.91 57.53
C ILE A 502 -15.32 -50.61 57.34
N VAL A 503 -14.00 -50.64 57.61
CA VAL A 503 -13.11 -49.49 57.35
C VAL A 503 -12.46 -49.63 55.98
N GLN A 504 -12.49 -48.51 55.23
CA GLN A 504 -11.79 -48.40 53.96
C GLN A 504 -10.36 -47.94 54.20
N VAL A 505 -9.38 -48.73 53.74
CA VAL A 505 -7.95 -48.42 53.85
C VAL A 505 -7.37 -48.25 52.45
N ARG A 506 -6.54 -47.23 52.25
CA ARG A 506 -5.92 -46.95 50.95
C ARG A 506 -4.73 -47.89 50.73
N ARG A 507 -4.59 -48.42 49.51
CA ARG A 507 -3.53 -49.37 49.14
C ARG A 507 -2.11 -48.89 49.46
N TYR A 508 -1.80 -47.60 49.30
CA TYR A 508 -0.47 -47.06 49.61
C TYR A 508 -0.14 -47.08 51.12
N ASP A 509 -1.14 -46.95 51.99
CA ASP A 509 -0.94 -46.95 53.44
C ASP A 509 -0.61 -48.36 53.96
N VAL A 510 -1.15 -49.38 53.27
CA VAL A 510 -0.91 -50.80 53.55
C VAL A 510 0.37 -51.28 52.87
N PHE A 511 0.61 -50.90 51.62
CA PHE A 511 1.73 -51.37 50.78
C PHE A 511 2.70 -50.23 50.40
N PRO A 512 3.66 -49.88 51.28
CA PRO A 512 4.60 -48.78 51.03
C PRO A 512 5.65 -49.16 49.97
N VAL A 513 5.99 -48.21 49.10
CA VAL A 513 6.96 -48.44 48.01
C VAL A 513 8.36 -48.70 48.59
N LYS A 514 8.91 -49.90 48.35
CA LYS A 514 10.23 -50.31 48.81
C LYS A 514 10.85 -51.28 47.80
N ARG A 515 12.14 -51.09 47.47
CA ARG A 515 12.90 -52.04 46.66
C ARG A 515 13.37 -53.18 47.56
N LEU A 516 12.99 -54.41 47.23
CA LEU A 516 13.32 -55.63 47.98
C LEU A 516 14.36 -56.43 47.21
N THR A 517 15.45 -56.80 47.87
CA THR A 517 16.64 -57.42 47.25
C THR A 517 17.09 -58.73 47.91
N SER A 518 16.50 -59.10 49.06
CA SER A 518 16.77 -60.37 49.75
C SER A 518 15.48 -61.02 50.26
N ARG A 519 15.56 -62.30 50.63
CA ARG A 519 14.42 -63.07 51.14
C ARG A 519 13.95 -62.55 52.50
N GLU A 520 14.91 -62.15 53.34
CA GLU A 520 14.66 -61.57 54.65
C GLU A 520 13.95 -60.21 54.54
N GLU A 521 14.28 -59.41 53.52
CA GLU A 521 13.60 -58.14 53.24
C GLU A 521 12.14 -58.36 52.81
N VAL A 522 11.87 -59.42 52.05
CA VAL A 522 10.50 -59.82 51.65
C VAL A 522 9.68 -60.24 52.87
N ASP A 523 10.22 -61.11 53.72
CA ASP A 523 9.52 -61.60 54.91
C ASP A 523 9.22 -60.46 55.88
N SER A 524 10.19 -59.57 56.13
CA SER A 524 9.99 -58.40 56.99
C SER A 524 8.94 -57.43 56.42
N TYR A 525 8.92 -57.25 55.09
CA TYR A 525 7.93 -56.42 54.42
C TYR A 525 6.52 -57.00 54.58
N LEU A 526 6.35 -58.31 54.34
CA LEU A 526 5.05 -59.00 54.51
C LEU A 526 4.57 -58.99 55.96
N GLU A 527 5.47 -59.19 56.92
CA GLU A 527 5.11 -59.16 58.35
C GLU A 527 4.62 -57.76 58.77
N SER A 528 5.24 -56.70 58.23
CA SER A 528 4.80 -55.32 58.50
C SER A 528 3.40 -55.03 57.96
N ILE A 529 3.06 -55.58 56.79
CA ILE A 529 1.73 -55.47 56.18
C ILE A 529 0.72 -56.26 57.00
N ARG A 530 1.05 -57.51 57.33
CA ARG A 530 0.23 -58.39 58.15
C ARG A 530 -0.12 -57.73 59.48
N LYS A 531 0.88 -57.18 60.16
CA LYS A 531 0.69 -56.47 61.43
C LYS A 531 -0.27 -55.29 61.28
N LYS A 532 -0.08 -54.42 60.28
CA LYS A 532 -0.99 -53.30 60.01
C LYS A 532 -2.42 -53.73 59.75
N LEU A 533 -2.63 -54.81 58.99
CA LEU A 533 -3.96 -55.33 58.70
C LEU A 533 -4.61 -55.91 59.96
N TYR A 534 -3.88 -56.65 60.78
CA TYR A 534 -4.40 -57.14 62.07
C TYR A 534 -4.75 -56.01 63.02
N ASP A 535 -3.88 -55.02 63.19
CA ASP A 535 -4.14 -53.85 64.03
C ASP A 535 -5.40 -53.09 63.56
N THR A 536 -5.64 -53.03 62.24
CA THR A 536 -6.83 -52.38 61.67
C THR A 536 -8.10 -53.24 61.83
N LEU A 537 -7.97 -54.56 61.87
CA LEU A 537 -9.06 -55.53 62.04
C LEU A 537 -9.47 -55.67 63.51
N GLU A 538 -8.53 -55.55 64.45
CA GLU A 538 -8.85 -55.54 65.89
C GLU A 538 -9.75 -54.35 66.27
N ALA A 539 -9.68 -53.26 65.50
CA ALA A 539 -10.47 -52.06 65.72
C ALA A 539 -11.82 -52.03 64.96
N ASN A 540 -12.06 -52.95 64.00
CA ASN A 540 -13.20 -52.86 63.05
C ASN A 540 -13.71 -54.24 62.61
N ASP A 541 -15.01 -54.36 62.31
CA ASP A 541 -15.64 -55.65 61.94
C ASP A 541 -15.23 -56.17 60.54
N GLY A 542 -14.52 -55.37 59.75
CA GLY A 542 -14.00 -55.74 58.44
C GLY A 542 -13.11 -54.66 57.81
N ILE A 543 -12.24 -55.07 56.88
CA ILE A 543 -11.35 -54.17 56.14
C ILE A 543 -11.67 -54.29 54.66
N GLN A 544 -11.89 -53.15 54.01
CA GLN A 544 -11.94 -53.05 52.56
C GLN A 544 -10.74 -52.24 52.07
N ILE A 545 -9.84 -52.89 51.34
CA ILE A 545 -8.66 -52.22 50.76
C ILE A 545 -9.06 -51.65 49.40
N ASN A 546 -8.95 -50.33 49.24
CA ASN A 546 -9.19 -49.62 47.97
C ASN A 546 -7.87 -49.17 47.35
#